data_AF-A0AAW0J3R3-F1
#
_entry.id   AF-A0AAW0J3R3-F1
#
_cell.length_a   1.000
_cell.length_b   1.000
_cell.length_c   1.000
_cell.angle_alpha   90.00
_cell.angle_beta   90.00
_cell.angle_gamma   90.00
#
_symmetry.space_group_name_H-M   'P 1'
#
loop_
_entity.id
_entity.type
_entity.pdbx_description
1 polymer ?
#
loop_
_entity_poly.entity_id
_entity_poly.type
_entity_poly.pdbx_seq_one_letter_code
_entity_poly.pdbx_strand_id
1 'polypeptide(L)'
;MIVDDLEVKPMSTISRITLLNKFYVKQLGDLEEKVVQLGMEEGVKLLKASLQSKNVLTDVFLPKLEREVSVETEFLGAKVV
;
A
#
# COMPACT_ATOMS: atom_id res chain seq x y z
N MET A 1 -16.57 0.54 5.07
CA MET A 1 -15.33 0.60 4.28
C MET A 1 -14.32 1.45 5.01
N ILE A 2 -13.06 1.09 4.95
CA ILE A 2 -11.94 1.84 5.54
C ILE A 2 -11.01 2.18 4.38
N VAL A 3 -10.52 3.42 4.31
CA VAL A 3 -9.51 3.83 3.32
C VAL A 3 -8.21 4.21 4.02
N ASP A 4 -7.19 4.64 3.27
CA ASP A 4 -5.85 4.92 3.80
C ASP A 4 -5.82 6.01 4.89
N ASP A 5 -6.86 6.85 4.99
CA ASP A 5 -7.05 7.81 6.09
C ASP A 5 -7.61 7.18 7.38
N LEU A 6 -7.80 5.85 7.38
CA LEU A 6 -8.40 5.03 8.43
C LEU A 6 -9.82 5.46 8.83
N GLU A 7 -10.49 6.28 8.01
CA GLU A 7 -11.86 6.71 8.25
C GLU A 7 -12.83 5.56 7.95
N VAL A 8 -13.67 5.23 8.93
CA VAL A 8 -14.73 4.24 8.78
C VAL A 8 -15.94 4.89 8.13
N LYS A 9 -16.20 4.53 6.86
CA LYS A 9 -17.39 4.97 6.12
C LYS A 9 -18.45 3.85 6.07
N PRO A 10 -19.73 4.10 6.39
CA PRO A 10 -20.79 3.12 6.24
C PRO A 10 -20.92 2.69 4.77
N MET A 11 -21.15 1.40 4.52
CA MET A 11 -21.11 0.85 3.17
C MET A 11 -22.41 0.12 2.82
N SER A 12 -23.04 0.56 1.72
CA SER A 12 -24.07 -0.17 1.00
C SER A 12 -23.52 -0.61 -0.37
N THR A 13 -24.21 -1.53 -1.05
CA THR A 13 -23.84 -1.97 -2.41
C THR A 13 -23.69 -0.79 -3.38
N ILE A 14 -24.60 0.17 -3.32
CA ILE A 14 -24.57 1.38 -4.15
C ILE A 14 -23.36 2.26 -3.79
N SER A 15 -23.06 2.43 -2.50
CA SER A 15 -21.89 3.20 -2.04
C SER A 15 -20.56 2.58 -2.53
N ARG A 16 -20.46 1.24 -2.56
CA ARG A 16 -19.31 0.51 -3.11
C ARG A 16 -19.09 0.82 -4.59
N ILE A 17 -20.15 0.79 -5.39
CA ILE A 17 -20.09 1.07 -6.84
C ILE A 17 -19.72 2.54 -7.10
N THR A 18 -20.37 3.48 -6.40
CA THR A 18 -20.09 4.93 -6.52
C THR A 18 -18.63 5.24 -6.23
N LEU A 19 -18.03 4.56 -5.26
CA LEU A 19 -16.63 4.74 -4.92
C LEU A 19 -15.68 4.22 -6.02
N LEU A 20 -15.95 3.04 -6.60
CA LEU A 20 -15.17 2.52 -7.73
C LEU A 20 -15.20 3.49 -8.91
N ASN A 21 -16.37 4.09 -9.19
CA ASN A 21 -16.51 5.17 -10.17
C ASN A 21 -15.68 6.41 -9.80
N LYS A 22 -15.65 6.82 -8.52
CA LYS A 22 -14.84 7.96 -8.05
C LYS A 22 -13.33 7.74 -8.26
N PHE A 23 -12.87 6.51 -8.11
CA PHE A 23 -11.46 6.13 -8.36
C PHE A 23 -11.17 5.84 -9.85
N TYR A 24 -12.09 6.20 -10.76
CA TYR A 24 -11.95 6.02 -12.21
C TYR A 24 -11.69 4.57 -12.63
N VAL A 25 -12.19 3.60 -11.86
CA VAL A 25 -12.12 2.19 -12.23
C VAL A 25 -13.09 1.94 -13.39
N LYS A 26 -12.56 1.96 -14.62
CA LYS A 26 -13.36 1.81 -15.85
C LYS A 26 -13.84 0.38 -16.07
N GLN A 27 -13.07 -0.61 -15.61
CA GLN A 27 -13.36 -2.02 -15.77
C GLN A 27 -13.26 -2.71 -14.42
N LEU A 28 -14.37 -3.27 -13.95
CA LEU A 28 -14.41 -4.05 -12.71
C LEU A 28 -13.62 -5.37 -12.83
N GLY A 29 -13.35 -5.84 -14.06
CA GLY A 29 -12.54 -7.02 -14.32
C GLY A 29 -11.06 -6.88 -13.93
N ASP A 30 -10.58 -5.64 -13.80
CA ASP A 30 -9.20 -5.35 -13.38
C ASP A 30 -9.06 -5.25 -11.84
N LEU A 31 -10.16 -5.42 -11.09
CA LEU A 31 -10.17 -5.35 -9.63
C LEU A 31 -9.99 -6.74 -9.00
N GLU A 32 -9.02 -6.85 -8.09
CA GLU A 32 -8.81 -8.05 -7.28
C GLU A 32 -9.38 -7.87 -5.87
N GLU A 33 -10.14 -8.86 -5.38
CA GLU A 33 -10.54 -8.92 -3.98
C GLU A 33 -9.54 -9.74 -3.17
N LYS A 34 -8.95 -9.11 -2.15
CA LYS A 34 -8.00 -9.74 -1.23
C LYS A 34 -8.55 -9.72 0.18
N VAL A 35 -8.65 -10.90 0.79
CA VAL A 35 -8.98 -11.04 2.21
C VAL A 35 -7.67 -10.98 3.00
N VAL A 36 -7.58 -10.03 3.93
CA VAL A 36 -6.45 -9.91 4.85
C VAL A 36 -6.90 -10.22 6.27
N GLN A 37 -6.05 -10.91 7.03
CA GLN A 37 -6.29 -11.15 8.45
C GLN A 37 -5.68 -10.00 9.26
N LEU A 38 -6.42 -9.50 10.24
CA LEU A 38 -5.97 -8.43 11.12
C LEU A 38 -5.71 -9.00 12.51
N GLY A 39 -4.44 -9.29 12.81
CA GLY A 39 -3.98 -9.68 14.13
C GLY A 39 -3.32 -8.53 14.90
N MET A 40 -2.71 -8.87 16.04
CA MET A 40 -1.96 -7.91 16.85
C MET A 40 -0.76 -7.33 16.09
N GLU A 41 -0.04 -8.18 15.36
CA GLU A 41 1.13 -7.79 14.56
C GLU A 41 0.75 -6.81 13.44
N GLU A 42 -0.35 -7.07 12.73
CA GLU A 42 -0.86 -6.17 11.70
C GLU A 42 -1.36 -4.85 12.32
N GLY A 43 -1.96 -4.91 13.51
CA GLY A 43 -2.34 -3.72 14.28
C GLY A 43 -1.15 -2.81 14.59
N VAL A 44 -0.02 -3.37 15.05
CA VAL A 44 1.21 -2.60 15.31
C VAL A 44 1.79 -2.03 14.01
N LYS A 45 1.78 -2.80 12.91
CA LYS A 45 2.23 -2.33 11.59
C LYS A 45 1.36 -1.18 11.08
N LEU A 46 0.04 -1.26 11.23
CA LEU A 46 -0.90 -0.19 10.88
C LEU A 46 -0.66 1.07 11.70
N LEU A 47 -0.48 0.93 13.02
CA LEU A 47 -0.17 2.06 13.89
C LEU A 47 1.14 2.74 13.44
N LYS A 48 2.19 1.96 13.21
CA LYS A 48 3.47 2.49 12.72
C LYS A 48 3.29 3.21 11.38
N ALA A 49 2.60 2.61 10.42
CA ALA A 49 2.35 3.22 9.12
C ALA A 49 1.51 4.50 9.23
N SER A 50 0.53 4.56 10.14
CA SER A 50 -0.30 5.75 10.37
C SER A 50 0.48 6.99 10.81
N LEU A 51 1.63 6.78 11.46
CA LEU A 51 2.52 7.87 11.89
C LEU A 51 3.53 8.28 10.83
N GLN A 52 3.73 7.46 9.79
CA GLN A 52 4.82 7.62 8.82
C GLN A 52 4.31 7.92 7.41
N SER A 53 3.07 7.58 7.09
CA SER A 53 2.53 7.61 5.74
C SER A 53 1.06 8.03 5.70
N LYS A 54 0.64 8.55 4.55
CA LYS A 54 -0.76 8.83 4.23
C LYS A 54 -1.46 7.66 3.54
N ASN A 55 -0.71 6.61 3.18
CA ASN A 55 -1.17 5.46 2.39
C ASN A 55 -1.14 4.20 3.28
N VAL A 56 -1.77 4.28 4.45
CA VAL A 56 -1.55 3.35 5.57
C VAL A 56 -1.91 1.90 5.25
N LEU A 57 -3.07 1.65 4.64
CA LEU A 57 -3.51 0.31 4.29
C LEU A 57 -2.69 -0.24 3.11
N THR A 58 -2.40 0.61 2.15
CA THR A 58 -1.54 0.28 1.00
C THR A 58 -0.16 -0.18 1.48
N ASP A 59 0.49 0.57 2.36
CA ASP A 59 1.86 0.27 2.81
C ASP A 59 1.98 -1.00 3.65
N VAL A 60 0.89 -1.41 4.31
CA VAL A 60 0.87 -2.59 5.19
C VAL A 60 0.43 -3.85 4.45
N PHE A 61 -0.55 -3.75 3.55
CA PHE A 61 -1.21 -4.93 2.96
C PHE A 61 -0.88 -5.19 1.49
N LEU A 62 -0.34 -4.21 0.77
CA LEU A 62 0.10 -4.37 -0.61
C LEU A 62 1.61 -4.63 -0.68
N PRO A 63 2.07 -5.46 -1.64
CA PRO A 63 3.49 -5.70 -1.84
C PRO A 63 4.20 -4.42 -2.24
N LYS A 64 5.37 -4.17 -1.66
CA LYS A 64 6.23 -3.06 -2.08
C LYS A 64 6.90 -3.44 -3.39
N LEU A 65 6.79 -2.57 -4.39
CA LEU A 65 7.62 -2.67 -5.59
C LEU A 65 9.08 -2.40 -5.17
N GLU A 66 9.88 -3.46 -5.06
CA GLU A 66 11.32 -3.32 -4.91
C GLU A 66 11.85 -2.72 -6.21
N ARG A 67 12.21 -1.43 -6.17
CA ARG A 67 13.01 -0.85 -7.25
C ARG A 67 14.42 -1.38 -7.05
N GLU A 68 14.87 -2.23 -7.96
CA GLU A 68 16.27 -2.62 -8.04
C GLU A 68 17.08 -1.34 -8.30
N VAL A 69 17.76 -0.82 -7.27
CA VAL A 69 18.72 0.27 -7.43
C VAL A 69 20.07 -0.37 -7.69
N SER A 70 20.46 -0.44 -8.96
CA SER A 70 21.83 -0.80 -9.35
C SER A 70 22.77 0.33 -8.89
N VAL A 71 23.36 0.21 -7.70
CA VAL A 71 24.44 1.11 -7.27
C VAL A 71 25.75 0.49 -7.73
N GLU A 72 26.27 0.91 -8.89
CA GLU A 72 27.68 0.75 -9.20
C GLU A 72 28.47 1.61 -8.21
N THR A 73 29.02 0.95 -7.19
CA THR A 73 29.96 1.57 -6.28
C THR A 73 31.33 1.51 -6.93
N GLU A 74 31.73 2.59 -7.62
CA GLU A 74 33.12 2.85 -7.95
C GLU A 74 33.89 3.09 -6.64
N PHE A 75 34.31 2.01 -5.98
CA PHE A 75 35.18 2.10 -4.83
C PHE A 75 36.55 2.60 -5.28
N LEU A 76 36.99 3.69 -4.65
CA LEU A 76 38.35 4.21 -4.68
C LEU A 76 39.35 3.09 -4.41
N GLY A 77 39.97 2.58 -5.48
CA GLY A 77 41.12 1.68 -5.42
C GLY A 77 42.37 2.43 -5.78
N ALA A 78 43.05 2.98 -4.77
CA ALA A 78 44.38 3.53 -4.92
C ALA A 78 45.36 2.50 -5.50
N LYS A 79 46.19 2.98 -6.43
CA LYS A 79 47.37 2.37 -7.06
C LYS A 79 48.23 1.54 -6.09
N VAL A 80 48.43 0.25 -6.36
CA VAL A 80 49.60 -0.53 -5.87
C VAL A 80 50.01 -1.59 -6.91
N VAL A 81 51.21 -1.35 -7.46
CA VAL A 81 52.04 -2.11 -8.45
C VAL A 81 51.56 -2.09 -9.90
#